data_AF-A0A834GQ84-F1
#
_entry.id   AF-A0A834GQ84-F1
#
_cell.length_a   1.000
_cell.length_b   1.000
_cell.length_c   1.000
_cell.angle_alpha   90.00
_cell.angle_beta   90.00
_cell.angle_gamma   90.00
#
_symmetry.space_group_name_H-M   'P 1'
#
loop_
_entity.id
_entity.type
_entity.pdbx_description
1 polymer ?
#
loop_
_entity_poly.entity_id
_entity_poly.type
_entity_poly.pdbx_seq_one_letter_code
_entity_poly.pdbx_strand_id
1 'polypeptide(L)'
;MTTLLSLRTYDRQPERYSGFVIKLQFCSKVEAPNGDVLGVLESFDQVFDIPRQLYIDDDEAMEFLLYIFLCRVQIGESFRYAVIDEALGFAHSLVNDVTHAGKEIFRILVDVERRLPGLQESVVKPPFEMVSLLRGRVGKS
;
A
#
# COMPACT_ATOMS: atom_id res chain seq x y z
N MET A 1 7.76 -6.03 13.75
CA MET A 1 7.22 -5.56 12.46
C MET A 1 6.06 -4.66 12.78
N THR A 2 6.04 -3.45 12.25
CA THR A 2 4.99 -2.46 12.53
C THR A 2 4.39 -2.03 11.21
N THR A 3 3.05 -2.04 11.12
CA THR A 3 2.33 -1.48 9.97
C THR A 3 1.50 -0.32 10.47
N LEU A 4 1.61 0.83 9.81
CA LEU A 4 0.85 2.04 10.09
C LEU A 4 -0.16 2.22 8.96
N LEU A 5 -1.40 2.50 9.34
CA LEU A 5 -2.50 2.82 8.45
C LEU A 5 -2.98 4.23 8.78
N SER A 6 -3.12 5.08 7.76
CA SER A 6 -3.64 6.44 7.90
C SER A 6 -4.64 6.72 6.80
N LEU A 7 -5.81 7.22 7.20
CA LEU A 7 -6.86 7.66 6.31
C LEU A 7 -7.00 9.17 6.39
N ARG A 8 -7.01 9.85 5.24
CA ARG A 8 -7.22 11.29 5.16
C ARG A 8 -7.90 11.70 3.87
N THR A 9 -8.50 12.88 3.84
CA THR A 9 -8.93 13.49 2.58
C THR A 9 -7.75 14.17 1.88
N TYR A 10 -7.84 14.34 0.56
CA TYR A 10 -6.78 15.02 -0.20
C TYR A 10 -7.36 15.90 -1.31
N ASP A 11 -6.59 16.92 -1.69
CA ASP A 11 -7.00 17.88 -2.72
C ASP A 11 -6.54 17.43 -4.10
N ARG A 12 -7.47 16.88 -4.87
CA ARG A 12 -7.31 16.69 -6.33
C ARG A 12 -8.64 17.00 -6.97
N GLN A 13 -8.77 18.04 -7.78
CA GLN A 13 -10.03 18.35 -8.47
C GLN A 13 -10.20 17.46 -9.70
N PRO A 14 -11.15 16.51 -9.75
CA PRO A 14 -11.61 16.00 -11.02
C PRO A 14 -12.59 17.05 -11.55
N GLU A 15 -12.37 17.52 -12.77
CA GLU A 15 -13.22 18.56 -13.37
C GLU A 15 -14.66 18.08 -13.62
N ARG A 16 -14.93 16.75 -13.59
CA ARG A 16 -16.22 16.13 -14.00
C ARG A 16 -16.51 14.74 -13.40
N TYR A 17 -16.26 14.52 -12.11
CA TYR A 17 -16.55 13.20 -11.50
C TYR A 17 -17.61 13.33 -10.41
N SER A 18 -18.50 12.34 -10.27
CA SER A 18 -19.45 12.24 -9.14
C SER A 18 -19.30 10.86 -8.50
N GLY A 19 -18.73 10.80 -7.30
CA GLY A 19 -18.36 9.53 -6.66
C GLY A 19 -17.22 9.65 -5.65
N PHE A 20 -16.52 8.54 -5.43
CA PHE A 20 -15.38 8.47 -4.55
C PHE A 20 -14.11 8.35 -5.36
N VAL A 21 -13.08 9.07 -4.96
CA VAL A 21 -11.74 8.92 -5.51
C VAL A 21 -10.86 8.38 -4.39
N ILE A 22 -10.53 7.08 -4.47
CA ILE A 22 -9.68 6.42 -3.49
C ILE A 22 -8.26 6.39 -4.02
N LYS A 23 -7.34 6.99 -3.27
CA LYS A 23 -5.90 6.89 -3.52
C LYS A 23 -5.32 5.88 -2.53
N LEU A 24 -4.79 4.77 -3.02
CA LEU A 24 -4.02 3.81 -2.22
C LEU A 24 -2.53 4.12 -2.38
N GLN A 25 -1.88 4.55 -1.31
CA GLN A 25 -0.43 4.68 -1.22
C GLN A 25 0.09 3.60 -0.26
N PHE A 26 1.04 2.81 -0.73
CA PHE A 26 1.73 1.81 0.07
C PHE A 26 3.24 2.02 -0.03
N CYS A 27 3.92 1.95 1.10
CA CYS A 27 5.37 1.98 1.17
C CYS A 27 5.87 0.95 2.19
N SER A 28 6.73 0.05 1.74
CA SER A 28 7.43 -0.91 2.59
C SER A 28 8.89 -0.51 2.70
N LYS A 29 9.35 -0.26 3.93
CA LYS A 29 10.70 0.20 4.22
C LYS A 29 11.36 -0.62 5.31
N VAL A 30 12.68 -0.74 5.21
CA VAL A 30 13.53 -1.38 6.22
C VAL A 30 14.08 -0.27 7.12
N GLU A 31 13.85 -0.38 8.42
CA GLU A 31 14.33 0.59 9.41
C GLU A 31 15.42 -0.05 10.27
N ALA A 32 16.50 0.69 10.51
CA ALA A 32 17.49 0.36 11.51
C ALA A 32 16.90 0.43 12.93
N PRO A 33 17.54 -0.20 13.93
CA PRO A 33 17.06 -0.16 15.32
C PRO A 33 16.94 1.26 15.92
N ASN A 34 17.65 2.23 15.35
CA ASN A 34 17.60 3.64 15.74
C ASN A 34 16.49 4.44 15.02
N GLY A 35 15.71 3.80 14.14
CA GLY A 35 14.63 4.43 13.36
C GLY A 35 15.04 4.97 12.00
N ASP A 36 16.32 4.90 11.63
CA ASP A 36 16.78 5.35 10.31
C ASP A 36 16.28 4.42 9.21
N VAL A 37 15.81 4.97 8.10
CA VAL A 37 15.39 4.17 6.95
C VAL A 37 16.62 3.68 6.19
N LEU A 38 16.86 2.37 6.20
CA LEU A 38 17.96 1.70 5.49
C LEU A 38 17.66 1.46 4.01
N GLY A 39 16.37 1.37 3.66
CA GLY A 39 15.95 1.19 2.26
C GLY A 39 14.45 1.04 2.09
N VAL A 40 13.97 1.24 0.87
CA VAL A 40 12.59 0.99 0.46
C VAL A 40 12.56 -0.28 -0.37
N LEU A 41 11.74 -1.25 0.03
CA LEU A 41 11.60 -2.53 -0.68
C LEU A 41 10.56 -2.45 -1.79
N GLU A 42 9.48 -1.72 -1.54
CA GLU A 42 8.29 -1.70 -2.37
C GLU A 42 7.54 -0.39 -2.14
N SER A 43 7.08 0.23 -3.21
CA SER A 43 6.18 1.36 -3.16
C SER A 43 5.10 1.22 -4.22
N PHE A 44 3.88 1.59 -3.87
CA PHE A 44 2.72 1.52 -4.75
C PHE A 44 1.88 2.79 -4.55
N ASP A 45 1.48 3.41 -5.65
CA ASP A 45 0.59 4.56 -5.66
C ASP A 45 -0.43 4.34 -6.78
N GLN A 46 -1.70 4.12 -6.39
CA GLN A 46 -2.80 3.99 -7.35
C GLN A 46 -4.00 4.81 -6.92
N VAL A 47 -4.72 5.31 -7.92
CA VAL A 47 -5.95 6.07 -7.75
C VAL A 47 -7.08 5.34 -8.45
N PHE A 48 -8.20 5.20 -7.75
CA PHE A 48 -9.39 4.51 -8.19
C PHE A 48 -10.58 5.46 -8.11
N ASP A 49 -11.29 5.55 -9.21
CA ASP A 49 -12.56 6.27 -9.30
C ASP A 49 -13.68 5.24 -9.09
N ILE A 50 -14.48 5.46 -8.05
CA ILE A 50 -15.56 4.57 -7.64
C ILE A 50 -16.89 5.31 -7.73
N PRO A 51 -17.84 4.86 -8.56
CA PRO A 51 -19.15 5.49 -8.70
C PRO A 51 -19.86 5.62 -7.36
N ARG A 52 -20.53 6.75 -7.13
CA ARG A 52 -21.25 7.01 -5.86
C ARG A 52 -22.26 5.91 -5.52
N GLN A 53 -22.96 5.39 -6.53
CA GLN A 53 -23.98 4.36 -6.37
C GLN A 53 -23.43 3.06 -5.79
N LEU A 54 -22.23 2.64 -6.19
CA LEU A 54 -21.60 1.44 -5.62
C LEU A 54 -21.39 1.57 -4.10
N TYR A 55 -21.14 2.78 -3.61
CA TYR A 55 -20.98 3.04 -2.18
C TYR A 55 -22.28 3.13 -1.37
N ILE A 56 -23.42 3.32 -2.03
CA ILE A 56 -24.73 3.46 -1.37
C ILE A 56 -25.48 2.14 -1.44
N ASP A 57 -25.36 1.45 -2.56
CA ASP A 57 -26.23 0.34 -2.93
C ASP A 57 -25.58 -1.03 -2.68
N ASP A 58 -24.24 -1.12 -2.59
CA ASP A 58 -23.53 -2.41 -2.61
C ASP A 58 -22.14 -2.40 -1.92
N ASP A 59 -22.15 -2.51 -0.58
CA ASP A 59 -20.93 -2.59 0.24
C ASP A 59 -20.06 -3.82 -0.10
N GLU A 60 -20.67 -4.94 -0.51
CA GLU A 60 -19.95 -6.16 -0.88
C GLU A 60 -19.17 -5.96 -2.19
N ALA A 61 -19.77 -5.32 -3.20
CA ALA A 61 -19.07 -4.99 -4.44
C ALA A 61 -17.91 -4.02 -4.19
N MET A 62 -18.08 -3.10 -3.26
CA MET A 62 -17.05 -2.15 -2.82
C MET A 62 -15.88 -2.83 -2.12
N GLU A 63 -16.16 -3.70 -1.15
CA GLU A 63 -15.17 -4.55 -0.48
C GLU A 63 -14.40 -5.39 -1.52
N PHE A 64 -15.12 -6.03 -2.45
CA PHE A 64 -14.51 -6.87 -3.48
C PHE A 64 -13.59 -6.07 -4.41
N LEU A 65 -13.99 -4.87 -4.84
CA LEU A 65 -13.16 -3.99 -5.66
C LEU A 65 -11.87 -3.58 -4.93
N LEU A 66 -11.98 -3.14 -3.68
CA LEU A 66 -10.82 -2.79 -2.84
C LEU A 66 -9.90 -3.99 -2.64
N TYR A 67 -10.47 -5.18 -2.40
CA TYR A 67 -9.72 -6.42 -2.26
C TYR A 67 -8.90 -6.73 -3.52
N ILE A 68 -9.51 -6.65 -4.71
CA ILE A 68 -8.81 -6.85 -5.99
C ILE A 68 -7.62 -5.89 -6.13
N PHE A 69 -7.79 -4.62 -5.74
CA PHE A 69 -6.70 -3.65 -5.80
C PHE A 69 -5.57 -3.96 -4.83
N LEU A 70 -5.91 -4.35 -3.60
CA LEU A 70 -4.93 -4.73 -2.56
C LEU A 70 -4.25 -6.07 -2.86
N CYS A 71 -4.85 -6.95 -3.67
CA CYS A 71 -4.20 -8.17 -4.17
C CYS A 71 -3.00 -7.88 -5.07
N ARG A 72 -2.91 -6.69 -5.68
CA ARG A 72 -1.74 -6.27 -6.47
C ARG A 72 -0.53 -5.92 -5.62
N VAL A 73 -0.72 -5.81 -4.31
CA VAL A 73 0.29 -5.44 -3.32
C VAL A 73 0.67 -6.70 -2.52
N GLN A 74 1.97 -6.90 -2.25
CA GLN A 74 2.45 -8.07 -1.50
C GLN A 74 2.29 -7.90 0.01
N ILE A 75 1.07 -7.57 0.44
CA ILE A 75 0.67 -7.47 1.85
C ILE A 75 -0.05 -8.74 2.32
N GLY A 76 0.02 -9.00 3.63
CA GLY A 76 -0.67 -10.13 4.24
C GLY A 76 -2.19 -10.00 4.14
N GLU A 77 -2.88 -11.13 4.04
CA GLU A 77 -4.33 -11.17 3.85
C GLU A 77 -5.11 -10.45 4.98
N SER A 78 -4.76 -10.72 6.24
CA SER A 78 -5.36 -10.03 7.39
C SER A 78 -5.21 -8.51 7.32
N PHE A 79 -4.12 -8.04 6.73
CA PHE A 79 -3.87 -6.61 6.56
C PHE A 79 -4.72 -6.02 5.43
N ARG A 80 -5.00 -6.79 4.36
CA ARG A 80 -5.92 -6.34 3.30
C ARG A 80 -7.31 -6.06 3.87
N TYR A 81 -7.84 -6.99 4.67
CA TYR A 81 -9.15 -6.81 5.31
C TYR A 81 -9.18 -5.60 6.25
N ALA A 82 -8.13 -5.41 7.06
CA ALA A 82 -8.05 -4.24 7.93
C ALA A 82 -8.07 -2.91 7.15
N VAL A 83 -7.39 -2.84 6.00
CA VAL A 83 -7.42 -1.66 5.12
C VAL A 83 -8.82 -1.44 4.53
N ILE A 84 -9.49 -2.51 4.11
CA ILE A 84 -10.85 -2.45 3.55
C ILE A 84 -11.83 -1.94 4.60
N ASP A 85 -11.85 -2.57 5.78
CA ASP A 85 -12.77 -2.22 6.88
C ASP A 85 -12.63 -0.75 7.25
N GLU A 86 -11.39 -0.27 7.40
CA GLU A 86 -11.13 1.13 7.71
C GLU A 86 -11.54 2.08 6.58
N ALA A 87 -11.22 1.75 5.32
CA ALA A 87 -11.57 2.59 4.18
C ALA A 87 -13.09 2.70 3.98
N LEU A 88 -13.83 1.60 4.15
CA LEU A 88 -15.29 1.58 4.10
C LEU A 88 -15.89 2.36 5.27
N GLY A 89 -15.45 2.09 6.51
CA GLY A 89 -15.92 2.82 7.68
C GLY A 89 -15.74 4.33 7.58
N PHE A 90 -14.57 4.77 7.09
CA PHE A 90 -14.30 6.20 6.85
C PHE A 90 -15.19 6.79 5.76
N ALA A 91 -15.40 6.07 4.67
CA ALA A 91 -16.28 6.52 3.60
C ALA A 91 -17.74 6.63 4.04
N HIS A 92 -18.27 5.66 4.80
CA HIS A 92 -19.60 5.76 5.40
C HIS A 92 -19.70 6.97 6.33
N SER A 93 -18.67 7.24 7.15
CA SER A 93 -18.62 8.43 7.98
C SER A 93 -18.71 9.70 7.14
N LEU A 94 -18.01 9.76 6.00
CA LEU A 94 -18.04 10.94 5.12
C LEU A 94 -19.38 11.14 4.42
N VAL A 95 -20.05 10.06 3.99
CA VAL A 95 -21.39 10.14 3.37
C VAL A 95 -22.43 10.65 4.35
N ASN A 96 -22.35 10.18 5.59
CA ASN A 96 -23.33 10.48 6.63
C ASN A 96 -23.03 11.80 7.37
N ASP A 97 -21.88 12.42 7.12
CA ASP A 97 -21.52 13.71 7.72
C ASP A 97 -22.29 14.85 7.04
N VAL A 98 -23.07 15.58 7.85
CA VAL A 98 -23.90 16.71 7.41
C VAL A 98 -23.05 17.85 6.82
N THR A 99 -21.79 17.99 7.24
CA THR A 99 -20.85 18.96 6.64
C THR A 99 -20.45 18.59 5.21
N HIS A 100 -20.71 17.35 4.82
CA HIS A 100 -20.46 16.81 3.49
C HIS A 100 -21.76 16.57 2.69
N ALA A 101 -22.92 16.89 3.27
CA ALA A 101 -24.24 16.83 2.63
C ALA A 101 -24.32 17.87 1.50
N GLY A 102 -23.85 17.50 0.32
CA GLY A 102 -23.75 18.38 -0.85
C GLY A 102 -22.46 18.20 -1.64
N LYS A 103 -21.47 17.48 -1.11
CA LYS A 103 -20.30 17.09 -1.90
C LYS A 103 -20.69 16.01 -2.90
N GLU A 104 -20.39 16.26 -4.17
CA GLU A 104 -20.52 15.29 -5.25
C GLU A 104 -19.34 14.30 -5.28
N ILE A 105 -18.20 14.70 -4.69
CA ILE A 105 -16.96 13.92 -4.70
C ILE A 105 -16.40 13.76 -3.29
N PHE A 106 -16.11 12.53 -2.91
CA PHE A 106 -15.38 12.18 -1.70
C PHE A 106 -13.99 11.67 -2.07
N ARG A 107 -12.94 12.20 -1.44
CA ARG A 107 -11.56 11.86 -1.77
C ARG A 107 -10.94 11.22 -0.56
N ILE A 108 -10.54 9.96 -0.68
CA ILE A 108 -10.00 9.18 0.42
C ILE A 108 -8.60 8.77 0.03
N LEU A 109 -7.62 9.21 0.80
CA LEU A 109 -6.26 8.70 0.74
C LEU A 109 -6.10 7.65 1.84
N VAL A 110 -5.78 6.44 1.42
CA VAL A 110 -5.37 5.32 2.26
C VAL A 110 -3.86 5.23 2.15
N ASP A 111 -3.17 5.63 3.21
CA ASP A 111 -1.72 5.64 3.31
C ASP A 111 -1.30 4.48 4.21
N VAL A 112 -0.53 3.55 3.64
CA VAL A 112 -0.08 2.34 4.29
C VAL A 112 1.43 2.32 4.33
N GLU A 113 1.98 2.27 5.54
CA GLU A 113 3.41 2.20 5.74
C GLU A 113 3.77 0.91 6.50
N ARG A 114 4.58 0.06 5.88
CA ARG A 114 5.12 -1.14 6.52
C ARG A 114 6.58 -0.93 6.89
N ARG A 115 6.90 -1.15 8.16
CA ARG A 115 8.26 -1.06 8.72
C ARG A 115 8.77 -2.45 9.08
N LEU A 116 9.83 -2.86 8.40
CA LEU A 116 10.56 -4.08 8.69
C LEU A 116 11.82 -3.76 9.50
N PRO A 117 12.11 -4.49 10.58
CA PRO A 117 13.38 -4.31 11.29
C PRO A 117 14.52 -4.75 10.36
N GLY A 118 15.52 -3.88 10.20
CA GLY A 118 16.77 -4.21 9.53
C GLY A 118 17.54 -5.25 10.33
N LEU A 119 18.07 -6.25 9.64
CA LEU A 119 19.11 -7.10 10.21
C LEU A 119 20.28 -6.19 10.61
N GLN A 120 20.65 -6.20 11.89
CA GLN A 120 21.94 -5.66 12.28
C GLN A 120 23.00 -6.39 11.46
N GLU A 121 23.96 -5.65 10.89
CA GLU A 121 25.22 -6.21 10.43
C GLU A 121 25.98 -6.79 11.64
N SER A 122 25.50 -7.91 12.19
CA SER A 122 26.24 -8.70 13.15
C SER A 122 26.69 -9.99 12.45
N VAL A 123 27.92 -9.91 11.95
CA VAL A 123 28.81 -11.05 11.71
C VAL A 123 28.28 -12.12 10.73
N VAL A 124 28.42 -11.85 9.43
CA VAL A 124 28.83 -12.92 8.51
C VAL A 124 30.29 -12.66 8.16
N LYS A 125 31.21 -13.19 9.00
CA LYS A 125 32.51 -13.61 8.48
C LYS A 125 32.20 -14.51 7.28
N PRO A 126 32.73 -14.26 6.08
CA PRO A 126 32.53 -15.20 4.99
C PRO A 126 33.23 -16.51 5.36
N PRO A 127 32.55 -17.67 5.44
CA PRO A 127 33.23 -18.94 5.49
C PRO A 127 33.08 -19.60 4.12
N PHE A 128 33.61 -18.96 3.07
CA PHE A 128 33.82 -19.65 1.80
C PHE A 128 35.11 -19.13 1.15
N GLU A 129 36.23 -19.52 1.74
CA GLU A 129 37.21 -20.18 0.88
C GLU A 129 36.53 -21.42 0.29
N MET A 130 36.12 -21.36 -0.97
CA MET A 130 36.12 -22.57 -1.80
C MET A 130 36.11 -22.22 -3.29
N VAL A 131 37.30 -22.41 -3.85
CA VAL A 131 37.62 -22.88 -5.21
C VAL A 131 37.68 -21.85 -6.34
N SER A 132 38.88 -21.28 -6.45
CA SER A 132 39.57 -21.04 -7.72
C SER A 132 39.60 -22.30 -8.61
N LEU A 133 38.59 -22.56 -9.45
CA LEU A 133 38.71 -23.49 -10.59
C LEU A 133 37.81 -23.08 -11.76
N LEU A 134 38.10 -21.93 -12.39
CA LEU A 134 37.80 -21.72 -13.81
C LEU A 134 38.97 -21.02 -14.50
N ARG A 135 40.15 -21.65 -14.44
CA ARG A 135 41.11 -21.60 -15.57
C ARG A 135 41.05 -22.95 -16.27
N GLY A 136 40.44 -22.98 -17.45
CA GLY A 136 40.41 -24.19 -18.24
C GLY A 136 39.66 -24.09 -19.58
N ARG A 137 40.23 -23.35 -20.53
CA ARG A 137 40.20 -23.61 -21.99
C ARG A 137 38.86 -23.95 -22.67
N VAL A 138 38.38 -23.01 -23.49
CA VAL A 138 38.23 -23.19 -24.95
C VAL A 138 38.50 -21.78 -25.54
N GLY A 139 39.57 -21.50 -26.27
CA GLY A 139 40.01 -22.19 -27.48
C GLY A 139 39.61 -21.32 -28.67
N LYS A 140 40.45 -20.33 -29.01
CA LYS A 140 40.42 -19.67 -30.32
C LYS A 140 40.64 -20.73 -31.39
N SER A 141 39.80 -20.75 -32.41
CA SER A 141 40.16 -21.07 -33.80
C SER A 141 39.18 -20.34 -34.70
#